data_AF-A0A7C4RTX4-F1
#
_entry.id   AF-A0A7C4RTX4-F1
#
_cell.length_a   1.000
_cell.length_b   1.000
_cell.length_c   1.000
_cell.angle_alpha   90.00
_cell.angle_beta   90.00
_cell.angle_gamma   90.00
#
_symmetry.space_group_name_H-M   'P 1'
#
loop_
_entity.id
_entity.type
_entity.pdbx_description
1 polymer ?
#
loop_
_entity_poly.entity_id
_entity_poly.type
_entity_poly.pdbx_seq_one_letter_code
_entity_poly.pdbx_strand_id
1 'polypeptide(L)'
;MTPFFSAYLYLFFASMLSIGVFRMSRKQIAQVISVSVQKGWRPSLSMALFGAMGQIIAYSGYGEHFQSLHQPLHIPWALSEGLKQYAGDLYPIFVPVLGWIGTFLTGYGVASLMLFGQLQIQAADLLELSPTWLSAGLAIGASLGSISSPFKIAIATPMCGAVGKEGDILRWTIPIGVVSSVGIGIILFVVT
;
A
#
# COMPACT_ATOMS: atom_id res chain seq x y z
N MET A 1 6.47 3.83 -18.81
CA MET A 1 5.71 4.78 -17.95
C MET A 1 5.68 6.11 -18.66
N THR A 2 4.50 6.66 -18.93
CA THR A 2 4.33 7.97 -19.58
C THR A 2 4.34 9.06 -18.49
N PRO A 3 5.43 9.82 -18.31
CA PRO A 3 5.56 10.78 -17.20
C PRO A 3 4.47 11.87 -17.22
N PHE A 4 3.88 12.14 -18.38
CA PHE A 4 2.81 13.12 -18.58
C PHE A 4 1.41 12.66 -18.13
N PHE A 5 1.21 11.40 -17.75
CA PHE A 5 -0.09 10.84 -17.32
C PHE A 5 -0.13 10.49 -15.82
N SER A 6 0.74 11.09 -15.02
CA SER A 6 0.68 10.95 -13.56
C SER A 6 -0.43 11.83 -12.98
N ALA A 7 -1.35 11.25 -12.20
CA ALA A 7 -2.39 12.01 -11.48
C ALA A 7 -1.82 13.19 -10.67
N TYR A 8 -0.62 13.03 -10.12
CA TYR A 8 0.08 14.06 -9.36
C TYR A 8 0.48 15.27 -10.22
N LEU A 9 0.83 15.06 -11.48
CA LEU A 9 1.17 16.14 -12.42
C LEU A 9 -0.07 16.99 -12.70
N TYR A 10 -1.23 16.36 -12.90
CA TYR A 10 -2.49 17.09 -13.08
C TYR A 10 -2.91 17.87 -11.83
N LEU A 11 -2.75 17.28 -10.64
CA LEU A 11 -3.01 18.00 -9.38
C LEU A 11 -2.05 19.19 -9.20
N PHE A 12 -0.79 19.03 -9.56
CA PHE A 12 0.18 20.12 -9.54
C PHE A 12 -0.24 21.26 -10.49
N PHE A 13 -0.54 20.96 -11.75
CA PHE A 13 -1.03 21.98 -12.69
C PHE A 13 -2.35 22.62 -12.25
N ALA A 14 -3.29 21.83 -11.72
CA ALA A 14 -4.55 22.36 -11.19
C ALA A 14 -4.29 23.32 -10.02
N SER A 15 -3.35 23.00 -9.12
CA SER A 15 -2.96 23.90 -8.03
C SER A 15 -2.30 25.20 -8.54
N MET A 16 -1.46 25.13 -9.57
CA MET A 16 -0.87 26.32 -10.19
C MET A 16 -1.92 27.18 -10.89
N LEU A 17 -2.86 26.55 -11.60
CA LEU A 17 -3.94 27.23 -12.29
C LEU A 17 -4.90 27.89 -11.30
N SER A 18 -5.18 27.23 -10.16
CA SER A 18 -5.95 27.78 -9.05
C SER A 18 -5.34 29.08 -8.51
N ILE A 19 -4.02 29.18 -8.41
CA ILE A 19 -3.35 30.43 -7.99
C ILE A 19 -3.69 31.58 -8.94
N GLY A 20 -3.66 31.32 -10.25
CA GLY A 20 -4.00 32.30 -11.28
C GLY A 20 -5.48 32.68 -11.31
N VAL A 21 -6.38 31.70 -11.26
CA VAL A 21 -7.83 31.91 -11.32
C VAL A 21 -8.37 32.63 -10.09
N PHE A 22 -7.95 32.22 -8.89
CA PHE A 22 -8.39 32.84 -7.64
C PHE A 22 -7.56 34.06 -7.23
N ARG A 23 -6.61 34.50 -8.07
CA ARG A 23 -5.72 35.65 -7.85
C ARG A 23 -5.13 35.66 -6.43
N MET A 24 -4.59 34.51 -6.01
CA MET A 24 -4.10 34.34 -4.65
C MET A 24 -2.92 35.26 -4.36
N SER A 25 -2.95 35.93 -3.21
CA SER A 25 -1.85 36.77 -2.75
C SER A 25 -0.63 35.92 -2.37
N ARG A 26 0.58 36.50 -2.45
CA ARG A 26 1.83 35.83 -2.04
C ARG A 26 1.78 35.28 -0.61
N LYS A 27 1.05 35.96 0.30
CA LYS A 27 0.86 35.53 1.69
C LYS A 27 0.02 34.24 1.77
N GLN A 28 -1.06 34.16 0.99
CA GLN A 28 -1.92 32.96 0.94
C GLN A 28 -1.17 31.76 0.37
N ILE A 29 -0.38 31.95 -0.70
CA ILE A 29 0.45 30.89 -1.28
C ILE A 29 1.47 30.37 -0.25
N ALA A 30 2.19 31.27 0.42
CA ALA A 30 3.16 30.91 1.45
C ALA A 30 2.50 30.14 2.63
N GLN A 31 1.30 30.55 3.02
CA GLN A 31 0.53 29.85 4.06
C GLN A 31 0.14 28.44 3.63
N VAL A 32 -0.36 28.25 2.41
CA VAL A 32 -0.73 26.91 1.88
C VAL A 32 0.48 25.98 1.84
N ILE A 33 1.63 26.47 1.36
CA ILE A 33 2.87 25.68 1.31
C ILE A 33 3.32 25.31 2.73
N SER A 34 3.38 26.30 3.65
CA SER A 34 3.81 26.07 5.03
C SER A 34 2.93 25.03 5.75
N VAL A 35 1.61 25.16 5.63
CA VAL A 35 0.66 24.20 6.22
C VAL A 35 0.82 22.81 5.60
N SER A 36 1.01 22.73 4.28
CA SER A 36 1.20 21.45 3.58
C SER A 36 2.47 20.73 4.05
N VAL A 37 3.57 21.46 4.21
CA VAL A 37 4.84 20.90 4.71
C VAL A 37 4.72 20.47 6.16
N GLN A 38 4.17 21.33 7.03
CA GLN A 38 4.02 21.03 8.46
C GLN A 38 3.14 19.79 8.71
N LYS A 39 2.07 19.61 7.92
CA LYS A 39 1.19 18.44 8.03
C LYS A 39 1.75 17.20 7.34
N GLY A 40 2.47 17.37 6.22
CA GLY A 40 2.88 16.28 5.34
C GLY A 40 4.23 15.65 5.66
N TRP A 41 5.16 16.36 6.31
CA TRP A 41 6.53 15.84 6.52
C TRP A 41 6.56 14.53 7.33
N ARG A 42 5.87 14.45 8.47
CA ARG A 42 5.90 13.25 9.32
C ARG A 42 5.31 12.02 8.60
N PRO A 43 4.12 12.11 7.97
CA PRO A 43 3.61 10.99 7.17
C PRO A 43 4.52 10.59 6.02
N SER A 44 5.08 11.54 5.28
CA SER A 44 5.99 11.26 4.18
C SER A 44 7.23 10.49 4.64
N LEU A 45 7.82 10.88 5.79
CA LEU A 45 8.94 10.16 6.38
C LEU A 45 8.55 8.72 6.75
N SER A 46 7.41 8.52 7.42
CA SER A 46 6.93 7.17 7.75
C SER A 46 6.72 6.32 6.50
N MET A 47 6.09 6.85 5.45
CA MET A 47 5.88 6.14 4.19
C MET A 47 7.20 5.78 3.50
N ALA A 48 8.19 6.68 3.53
CA ALA A 48 9.53 6.42 3.01
C ALA A 48 10.24 5.30 3.77
N LEU A 49 10.14 5.28 5.10
CA LEU A 49 10.71 4.21 5.93
C LEU A 49 10.06 2.85 5.65
N PHE A 50 8.73 2.79 5.49
CA PHE A 50 8.06 1.55 5.09
C PHE A 50 8.46 1.09 3.68
N GLY A 51 8.64 2.03 2.75
CA GLY A 51 9.16 1.72 1.41
C GLY A 51 10.58 1.15 1.47
N ALA A 52 11.47 1.77 2.26
CA ALA A 52 12.82 1.29 2.47
C ALA A 52 12.83 -0.10 3.12
N MET A 53 11.99 -0.33 4.13
CA MET A 53 11.81 -1.64 4.76
C MET A 53 11.36 -2.69 3.75
N GLY A 54 10.42 -2.35 2.86
CA GLY A 54 10.00 -3.24 1.76
C GLY A 54 11.15 -3.61 0.84
N GLN A 55 12.05 -2.66 0.51
CA GLN A 55 13.25 -2.97 -0.27
C GLN A 55 14.24 -3.84 0.48
N ILE A 56 14.46 -3.60 1.78
CA ILE A 56 15.32 -4.44 2.62
C ILE A 56 14.78 -5.88 2.67
N ILE A 57 13.47 -6.04 2.84
CA ILE A 57 12.83 -7.36 2.83
C ILE A 57 12.99 -8.00 1.45
N ALA A 58 12.62 -7.29 0.38
CA ALA A 58 12.68 -7.76 -0.99
C ALA A 58 14.07 -8.28 -1.40
N TYR A 59 15.12 -7.58 -0.98
CA TYR A 59 16.50 -7.86 -1.36
C TYR A 59 17.36 -8.48 -0.24
N SER A 60 16.73 -8.95 0.84
CA SER A 60 17.42 -9.70 1.88
C SER A 60 18.13 -10.94 1.31
N GLY A 61 19.30 -11.31 1.82
CA GLY A 61 20.03 -12.49 1.34
C GLY A 61 20.69 -12.36 -0.05
N TYR A 62 20.56 -11.22 -0.75
CA TYR A 62 21.38 -10.95 -1.94
C TYR A 62 22.82 -10.58 -1.56
N GLY A 63 23.78 -11.15 -2.28
CA GLY A 63 25.19 -10.79 -2.19
C GLY A 63 25.53 -9.47 -2.90
N GLU A 64 26.82 -9.10 -2.90
CA GLU A 64 27.28 -7.89 -3.56
C GLU A 64 26.86 -7.86 -5.04
N HIS A 65 26.46 -6.68 -5.53
CA HIS A 65 25.94 -6.48 -6.89
C HIS A 65 24.67 -7.26 -7.25
N PHE A 66 23.96 -7.86 -6.28
CA PHE A 66 22.70 -8.59 -6.47
C PHE A 66 22.80 -9.80 -7.42
N GLN A 67 23.99 -10.38 -7.57
CA GLN A 67 24.22 -11.51 -8.49
C GLN A 67 24.04 -12.89 -7.85
N SER A 68 24.29 -13.00 -6.54
CA SER A 68 24.10 -14.25 -5.79
C SER A 68 22.93 -14.10 -4.79
N LEU A 69 22.09 -15.12 -4.71
CA LEU A 69 21.00 -15.20 -3.73
C LEU A 69 21.30 -16.31 -2.72
N HIS A 70 21.49 -15.93 -1.46
CA HIS A 70 21.52 -16.86 -0.35
C HIS A 70 20.10 -17.10 0.14
N GLN A 71 19.41 -18.09 -0.45
CA GLN A 71 18.01 -18.42 -0.17
C GLN A 71 17.64 -18.48 1.33
N PRO A 72 18.44 -19.07 2.24
CA PRO A 72 18.09 -19.11 3.67
C PRO A 72 18.00 -17.74 4.36
N LEU A 73 18.65 -16.71 3.80
CA LEU A 73 18.64 -15.34 4.31
C LEU A 73 17.63 -14.45 3.58
N HIS A 74 16.94 -14.97 2.55
CA HIS A 74 15.93 -14.26 1.79
C HIS A 74 14.58 -14.36 2.49
N ILE A 75 14.19 -13.28 3.17
CA ILE A 75 12.97 -13.20 3.98
C ILE A 75 11.71 -13.60 3.17
N PRO A 76 11.47 -13.09 1.94
CA PRO A 76 10.34 -13.51 1.13
C PRO A 76 10.30 -15.01 0.87
N TRP A 77 11.45 -15.64 0.62
CA TRP A 77 11.52 -17.09 0.39
C TRP A 77 11.17 -17.86 1.66
N ALA A 78 11.78 -17.51 2.80
CA ALA A 78 11.51 -18.16 4.09
C ALA A 78 10.03 -18.04 4.52
N LEU A 79 9.43 -16.87 4.31
CA LEU A 79 8.00 -16.66 4.57
C LEU A 79 7.12 -17.49 3.62
N SER A 80 7.50 -17.59 2.35
CA SER A 80 6.75 -18.37 1.35
C SER A 80 6.79 -19.87 1.65
N GLU A 81 7.94 -20.38 2.13
CA GLU A 81 8.08 -21.78 2.55
C GLU A 81 7.16 -22.09 3.74
N GLY A 82 7.13 -21.22 4.75
CA GLY A 82 6.20 -21.35 5.87
C GLY A 82 4.73 -21.30 5.40
N LEU A 83 4.38 -20.36 4.53
CA LEU A 83 3.02 -20.25 3.98
C LEU A 83 2.62 -21.49 3.19
N LYS A 84 3.52 -22.07 2.38
CA LYS A 84 3.29 -23.34 1.69
C LYS A 84 3.01 -24.47 2.68
N GLN A 85 3.75 -24.53 3.78
CA GLN A 85 3.58 -25.58 4.79
C GLN A 85 2.23 -25.48 5.53
N TYR A 86 1.79 -24.26 5.88
CA TYR A 86 0.59 -24.06 6.72
C TYR A 86 -0.70 -23.81 5.94
N ALA A 87 -0.63 -23.03 4.86
CA ALA A 87 -1.80 -22.67 4.06
C ALA A 87 -1.95 -23.55 2.81
N GLY A 88 -0.83 -24.04 2.25
CA GLY A 88 -0.83 -24.82 1.02
C GLY A 88 -1.63 -24.15 -0.09
N ASP A 89 -2.52 -24.92 -0.72
CA ASP A 89 -3.36 -24.47 -1.83
C ASP A 89 -4.32 -23.34 -1.43
N LEU A 90 -4.65 -23.17 -0.15
CA LEU A 90 -5.53 -22.09 0.32
C LEU A 90 -4.84 -20.72 0.37
N TYR A 91 -3.54 -20.65 0.10
CA TYR A 91 -2.75 -19.42 0.16
C TYR A 91 -3.37 -18.22 -0.59
N PRO A 92 -3.90 -18.37 -1.84
CA PRO A 92 -4.49 -17.26 -2.59
C PRO A 92 -5.60 -16.51 -1.84
N ILE A 93 -6.32 -17.19 -0.93
CA ILE A 93 -7.38 -16.57 -0.11
C ILE A 93 -6.82 -15.47 0.80
N PHE A 94 -5.59 -15.64 1.29
CA PHE A 94 -4.96 -14.73 2.25
C PHE A 94 -4.22 -13.57 1.57
N VAL A 95 -3.91 -13.68 0.28
CA VAL A 95 -3.10 -12.68 -0.45
C VAL A 95 -3.71 -11.27 -0.42
N PRO A 96 -5.01 -11.07 -0.69
CA PRO A 96 -5.61 -9.74 -0.59
C PRO A 96 -5.72 -9.26 0.87
N VAL A 97 -5.78 -10.16 1.85
CA VAL A 97 -5.76 -9.80 3.27
C VAL A 97 -4.39 -9.24 3.66
N LEU A 98 -3.29 -9.84 3.18
CA LEU A 98 -1.94 -9.31 3.39
C LEU A 98 -1.80 -7.89 2.80
N GLY A 99 -2.33 -7.66 1.60
CA GLY A 99 -2.36 -6.34 0.98
C GLY A 99 -3.16 -5.33 1.81
N TRP A 100 -4.30 -5.76 2.34
CA TRP A 100 -5.15 -4.94 3.20
C TRP A 100 -4.42 -4.57 4.51
N ILE A 101 -3.80 -5.55 5.19
CA ILE A 101 -3.04 -5.33 6.43
C ILE A 101 -1.90 -4.34 6.18
N GLY A 102 -1.12 -4.54 5.12
CA GLY A 102 0.00 -3.66 4.80
C GLY A 102 -0.46 -2.21 4.59
N THR A 103 -1.56 -2.00 3.89
CA THR A 103 -2.07 -0.63 3.67
C THR A 103 -2.75 -0.04 4.89
N PHE A 104 -3.46 -0.87 5.66
CA PHE A 104 -4.10 -0.46 6.92
C PHE A 104 -3.06 0.11 7.90
N LEU A 105 -1.94 -0.61 8.09
CA LEU A 105 -0.88 -0.23 9.01
C LEU A 105 -0.03 0.95 8.51
N THR A 106 0.33 0.95 7.23
CA THR A 106 1.24 1.97 6.67
C THR A 106 0.54 3.23 6.19
N GLY A 107 -0.77 3.15 5.93
CA GLY A 107 -1.54 4.20 5.27
C GLY A 107 -1.18 4.41 3.79
N TYR A 108 -0.32 3.57 3.21
CA TYR A 108 0.18 3.74 1.85
C TYR A 108 0.17 2.41 1.07
N GLY A 109 -0.69 2.34 0.04
CA GLY A 109 -0.87 1.12 -0.76
C GLY A 109 0.42 0.63 -1.42
N VAL A 110 1.25 1.54 -1.90
CA VAL A 110 2.52 1.15 -2.53
C VAL A 110 3.51 0.60 -1.50
N ALA A 111 3.52 1.10 -0.26
CA ALA A 111 4.33 0.47 0.78
C ALA A 111 3.92 -0.99 1.02
N SER A 112 2.61 -1.29 1.02
CA SER A 112 2.13 -2.67 1.09
C SER A 112 2.64 -3.53 -0.06
N LEU A 113 2.65 -2.99 -1.28
CA LEU A 113 3.20 -3.68 -2.45
C LEU A 113 4.71 -3.90 -2.32
N MET A 114 5.45 -2.93 -1.80
CA MET A 114 6.89 -3.07 -1.56
C MET A 114 7.21 -4.10 -0.47
N LEU A 115 6.36 -4.22 0.55
CA LEU A 115 6.53 -5.19 1.65
C LEU A 115 6.25 -6.63 1.23
N PHE A 116 5.18 -6.85 0.47
CA PHE A 116 4.66 -8.19 0.19
C PHE A 116 4.71 -8.59 -1.28
N GLY A 117 5.15 -7.72 -2.19
CA GLY A 117 5.20 -8.02 -3.62
C GLY A 117 6.16 -9.14 -3.96
N GLN A 118 7.39 -9.08 -3.45
CA GLN A 118 8.37 -10.17 -3.63
C GLN A 118 7.90 -11.47 -2.98
N LEU A 119 7.17 -11.40 -1.85
CA LEU A 119 6.56 -12.58 -1.25
C LEU A 119 5.61 -13.28 -2.23
N GLN A 120 4.81 -12.54 -3.00
CA GLN A 120 3.88 -13.15 -3.96
C GLN A 120 4.59 -13.80 -5.14
N ILE A 121 5.73 -13.26 -5.55
CA ILE A 121 6.56 -13.85 -6.61
C ILE A 121 7.15 -15.17 -6.11
N GLN A 122 7.77 -15.17 -4.93
CA GLN A 122 8.35 -16.39 -4.36
C GLN A 122 7.29 -17.46 -4.04
N ALA A 123 6.13 -17.06 -3.52
CA ALA A 123 5.03 -17.97 -3.23
C ALA A 123 4.42 -18.56 -4.51
N ALA A 124 4.31 -17.77 -5.59
CA ALA A 124 3.85 -18.26 -6.89
C ALA A 124 4.75 -19.38 -7.42
N ASP A 125 6.07 -19.20 -7.36
CA ASP A 125 7.03 -20.21 -7.81
C ASP A 125 6.96 -21.50 -6.96
N LEU A 126 6.80 -21.37 -5.64
CA LEU A 126 6.74 -22.53 -4.73
C LEU A 126 5.42 -23.31 -4.79
N LEU A 127 4.32 -22.64 -5.12
CA LEU A 127 2.97 -23.21 -5.20
C LEU A 127 2.53 -23.50 -6.63
N GLU A 128 3.40 -23.27 -7.62
CA GLU A 128 3.10 -23.43 -9.05
C GLU A 128 1.89 -22.59 -9.52
N LEU A 129 1.72 -21.40 -8.94
CA LEU A 129 0.64 -20.46 -9.26
C LEU A 129 1.13 -19.31 -10.15
N SER A 130 0.20 -18.53 -10.71
CA SER A 130 0.56 -17.35 -11.49
C SER A 130 1.02 -16.19 -10.59
N PRO A 131 2.25 -15.67 -10.77
CA PRO A 131 2.72 -14.49 -10.02
C PRO A 131 1.90 -13.23 -10.35
N THR A 132 1.32 -13.16 -11.56
CA THR A 132 0.46 -12.05 -11.97
C THR A 132 -0.84 -12.03 -11.18
N TRP A 133 -1.49 -13.18 -11.00
CA TRP A 133 -2.72 -13.27 -10.23
C TRP A 133 -2.48 -12.94 -8.75
N LEU A 134 -1.46 -13.52 -8.13
CA LEU A 134 -1.15 -13.22 -6.72
C LEU A 134 -0.78 -11.75 -6.52
N SER A 135 0.02 -11.17 -7.42
CA SER A 135 0.35 -9.74 -7.36
C SER A 135 -0.87 -8.83 -7.56
N ALA A 136 -1.79 -9.21 -8.43
CA ALA A 136 -3.05 -8.49 -8.63
C ALA A 136 -3.95 -8.57 -7.38
N GLY A 137 -4.07 -9.74 -6.77
CA GLY A 137 -4.79 -9.93 -5.50
C GLY A 137 -4.22 -9.05 -4.39
N LEU A 138 -2.89 -8.98 -4.28
CA LEU A 138 -2.21 -8.11 -3.32
C LEU A 138 -2.54 -6.63 -3.56
N ALA A 139 -2.52 -6.18 -4.83
CA ALA A 139 -2.84 -4.81 -5.20
C ALA A 139 -4.31 -4.43 -4.90
N ILE A 140 -5.24 -5.34 -5.17
CA ILE A 140 -6.66 -5.14 -4.82
C ILE A 140 -6.81 -5.04 -3.30
N GLY A 141 -6.19 -5.96 -2.56
CA GLY A 141 -6.13 -5.93 -1.10
C GLY A 141 -5.59 -4.61 -0.55
N ALA A 142 -4.50 -4.11 -1.13
CA ALA A 142 -3.90 -2.83 -0.76
C ALA A 142 -4.85 -1.64 -1.00
N SER A 143 -5.58 -1.64 -2.13
CA SER A 143 -6.62 -0.66 -2.38
C SER A 143 -7.75 -0.73 -1.34
N LEU A 144 -8.21 -1.93 -0.98
CA LEU A 144 -9.24 -2.11 0.06
C LEU A 144 -8.77 -1.62 1.43
N GLY A 145 -7.50 -1.85 1.79
CA GLY A 145 -6.91 -1.38 3.05
C GLY A 145 -6.85 0.15 3.16
N SER A 146 -6.92 0.87 2.03
CA SER A 146 -6.96 2.33 2.04
C SER A 146 -8.23 2.90 2.68
N ILE A 147 -9.37 2.22 2.53
CA ILE A 147 -10.65 2.67 3.09
C ILE A 147 -10.64 2.52 4.61
N SER A 148 -9.92 1.52 5.11
CA SER A 148 -9.79 1.22 6.54
C SER A 148 -8.60 1.93 7.20
N SER A 149 -7.84 2.76 6.48
CA SER A 149 -6.61 3.36 7.02
C SER A 149 -6.89 4.47 8.06
N PRO A 150 -6.40 4.34 9.31
CA PRO A 150 -6.58 5.37 10.34
C PRO A 150 -5.99 6.72 9.91
N PHE A 151 -4.84 6.68 9.21
CA PHE A 151 -4.18 7.88 8.71
C PHE A 151 -5.03 8.64 7.68
N LYS A 152 -5.61 7.92 6.70
CA LYS A 152 -6.46 8.53 5.68
C LYS A 152 -7.75 9.07 6.29
N ILE A 153 -8.35 8.34 7.23
CA ILE A 153 -9.56 8.76 7.94
C ILE A 153 -9.29 10.02 8.76
N ALA A 154 -8.18 10.11 9.51
CA ALA A 154 -7.84 11.29 10.29
C ALA A 154 -7.63 12.57 9.45
N ILE A 155 -7.24 12.43 8.18
CA ILE A 155 -7.14 13.55 7.23
C ILE A 155 -8.50 13.91 6.64
N ALA A 156 -9.38 12.93 6.43
CA ALA A 156 -10.68 13.11 5.81
C ALA A 156 -11.74 13.67 6.78
N THR A 157 -11.73 13.29 8.05
CA THR A 157 -12.77 13.70 9.03
C THR A 157 -12.94 15.21 9.18
N PRO A 158 -11.88 16.06 9.16
CA PRO A 158 -12.06 17.52 9.20
C PRO A 158 -12.69 18.08 7.93
N MET A 159 -12.58 17.40 6.79
CA MET A 159 -13.11 17.86 5.50
C MET A 159 -14.62 17.64 5.39
N CYS A 160 -15.16 16.63 6.07
CA CYS A 160 -16.57 16.28 6.04
C CYS A 160 -17.33 16.63 7.34
N GLY A 161 -16.71 17.37 8.26
CA GLY A 161 -17.34 17.77 9.53
C GLY A 161 -17.56 16.61 10.50
N ALA A 162 -16.77 15.54 10.38
CA ALA A 162 -16.86 14.32 11.20
C ALA A 162 -15.71 14.18 12.21
N VAL A 163 -15.07 15.28 12.60
CA VAL A 163 -13.97 15.29 13.58
C VAL A 163 -14.43 14.64 14.89
N GLY A 164 -13.63 13.74 15.44
CA GLY A 164 -13.96 12.98 16.65
C GLY A 164 -14.79 11.71 16.39
N LYS A 165 -15.20 11.46 15.15
CA LYS A 165 -15.91 10.22 14.73
C LYS A 165 -15.00 9.23 14.01
N GLU A 166 -13.68 9.40 14.06
CA GLU A 166 -12.70 8.52 13.40
C GLU A 166 -12.87 7.06 13.82
N GLY A 167 -13.11 6.84 15.12
CA GLY A 167 -13.34 5.51 15.68
C GLY A 167 -14.61 4.84 15.16
N ASP A 168 -15.71 5.60 15.04
CA ASP A 168 -16.96 5.09 14.48
C ASP A 168 -16.80 4.74 13.00
N ILE A 169 -16.10 5.57 12.24
CA ILE A 169 -15.79 5.30 10.83
C ILE A 169 -14.94 4.03 10.72
N LEU A 170 -13.87 3.90 11.51
CA LEU A 170 -13.01 2.71 11.52
C LEU A 170 -13.78 1.44 11.89
N ARG A 171 -14.69 1.51 12.86
CA ARG A 171 -15.55 0.37 13.25
C ARG A 171 -16.40 -0.15 12.10
N TRP A 172 -16.79 0.72 11.17
CA TRP A 172 -17.51 0.33 9.96
C TRP A 172 -16.59 -0.08 8.81
N THR A 173 -15.48 0.63 8.58
CA THR A 173 -14.62 0.40 7.42
C THR A 173 -13.70 -0.80 7.58
N ILE A 174 -13.30 -1.18 8.80
CA ILE A 174 -12.45 -2.37 9.04
C ILE A 174 -13.19 -3.66 8.61
N PRO A 175 -14.40 -3.98 9.11
CA PRO A 175 -15.10 -5.19 8.69
C PRO A 175 -15.35 -5.23 7.18
N ILE A 176 -15.76 -4.11 6.57
CA ILE A 176 -15.98 -4.03 5.13
C ILE A 176 -14.70 -4.35 4.36
N GLY A 177 -13.58 -3.76 4.76
CA GLY A 177 -12.29 -4.01 4.13
C GLY A 177 -11.85 -5.48 4.24
N VAL A 178 -11.94 -6.06 5.44
CA VAL A 178 -11.56 -7.46 5.68
C VAL A 178 -12.45 -8.43 4.91
N VAL A 179 -13.77 -8.26 4.97
CA VAL A 179 -14.73 -9.13 4.26
C VAL A 179 -14.53 -9.03 2.75
N SER A 180 -14.32 -7.81 2.22
CA SER A 180 -14.07 -7.62 0.80
C SER A 180 -12.74 -8.28 0.39
N SER A 181 -11.69 -8.16 1.19
CA SER A 181 -10.40 -8.82 0.91
C SER A 181 -10.52 -10.34 0.91
N VAL A 182 -11.25 -10.92 1.87
CA VAL A 182 -11.51 -12.37 1.88
C VAL A 182 -12.33 -12.79 0.66
N GLY A 183 -13.35 -12.00 0.28
CA GLY A 183 -14.15 -12.26 -0.92
C GLY A 183 -13.31 -12.26 -2.21
N ILE A 184 -12.42 -11.27 -2.36
CA ILE A 184 -11.46 -11.25 -3.47
C ILE A 184 -10.49 -12.44 -3.38
N GLY A 185 -10.08 -12.84 -2.18
CA GLY A 185 -9.21 -14.00 -1.97
C GLY A 185 -9.86 -15.31 -2.42
N ILE A 186 -11.15 -15.49 -2.14
CA ILE A 186 -11.92 -16.64 -2.64
C ILE A 186 -11.98 -16.63 -4.17
N ILE A 187 -12.24 -15.48 -4.78
CA ILE A 187 -12.23 -15.35 -6.25
C ILE A 187 -10.84 -15.70 -6.80
N LEU A 188 -9.78 -15.21 -6.15
CA LEU A 188 -8.41 -15.48 -6.56
C LEU A 188 -8.12 -16.98 -6.53
N PHE A 189 -8.47 -17.66 -5.44
CA PHE A 189 -8.32 -19.11 -5.29
C PHE A 189 -9.06 -19.93 -6.35
N VAL A 190 -10.20 -19.45 -6.85
CA VAL A 190 -10.95 -20.15 -7.91
C VAL A 190 -10.32 -19.96 -9.30
N VAL A 191 -9.59 -18.86 -9.51
CA VAL A 191 -9.04 -18.47 -10.81
C VAL A 191 -7.57 -18.90 -10.98
N THR A 192 -6.86 -19.13 -9.89
CA THR A 192 -5.47 -19.63 -9.86
C THR A 192 -5.44 -21.14 -9.75
#